data_AF-A0A953CS85-F1
#
_entry.id   AF-A0A953CS85-F1
#
_cell.length_a   1.000
_cell.length_b   1.000
_cell.length_c   1.000
_cell.angle_alpha   90.00
_cell.angle_beta   90.00
_cell.angle_gamma   90.00
#
_symmetry.space_group_name_H-M   'P 1'
#
loop_
_entity.id
_entity.type
_entity.pdbx_description
1 polymer ?
#
loop_
_entity_poly.entity_id
_entity_poly.type
_entity_poly.pdbx_seq_one_letter_code
_entity_poly.pdbx_strand_id
1 'polypeptide(L)'
;MPIRYLLLLLLSGALLFSGCNGSQQSGPRSLSDILNLNSGRVERNFDPVQIQRGSDTFHTHCAGCHGENAVGTPDWRTPNPDGRFPPPPLNGTAHDWHHSTAVLKKTILKGGPPEISAMPAWEGILTEQQVDDIVVWIKSLWSDEIYAMWYHNFEDR
;
A
#
# COMPACT_ATOMS: atom_id res chain seq x y z
N MET A 1 -51.49 -65.80 -14.01
CA MET A 1 -51.33 -66.09 -12.57
C MET A 1 -51.59 -64.80 -11.79
N PRO A 2 -52.38 -64.83 -10.69
CA PRO A 2 -53.04 -63.65 -10.13
C PRO A 2 -52.33 -63.03 -8.91
N ILE A 3 -52.48 -61.70 -8.79
CA ILE A 3 -52.84 -60.86 -7.63
C ILE A 3 -52.63 -61.45 -6.21
N ARG A 4 -51.89 -60.74 -5.31
CA ARG A 4 -52.42 -60.05 -4.10
C ARG A 4 -51.37 -59.65 -3.04
N TYR A 5 -51.47 -58.36 -2.67
CA TYR A 5 -51.29 -57.71 -1.34
C TYR A 5 -49.91 -57.72 -0.66
N LEU A 6 -49.32 -56.53 -0.44
CA LEU A 6 -49.54 -55.61 0.69
C LEU A 6 -48.61 -55.95 1.86
N LEU A 7 -47.60 -55.11 2.11
CA LEU A 7 -47.37 -54.60 3.46
C LEU A 7 -46.50 -53.34 3.39
N LEU A 8 -47.05 -52.25 3.92
CA LEU A 8 -46.34 -51.03 4.23
C LEU A 8 -45.31 -51.28 5.33
N LEU A 9 -44.11 -50.71 5.20
CA LEU A 9 -43.28 -50.37 6.35
C LEU A 9 -42.86 -48.90 6.23
N LEU A 10 -43.55 -48.09 7.01
CA LEU A 10 -43.19 -46.72 7.35
C LEU A 10 -41.89 -46.76 8.18
N LEU A 11 -40.81 -46.19 7.64
CA LEU A 11 -39.64 -45.82 8.44
C LEU A 11 -39.52 -44.30 8.42
N SER A 12 -40.15 -43.72 9.43
CA SER A 12 -39.93 -42.36 9.90
C SER A 12 -38.47 -42.18 10.32
N GLY A 13 -37.66 -41.60 9.44
CA GLY A 13 -36.31 -41.13 9.74
C GLY A 13 -36.28 -39.62 9.81
N ALA A 14 -36.52 -39.06 11.00
CA ALA A 14 -36.28 -37.66 11.30
C ALA A 14 -34.76 -37.42 11.38
N LEU A 15 -34.15 -36.93 10.30
CA LEU A 15 -32.78 -36.42 10.32
C LEU A 15 -32.84 -34.93 10.66
N LEU A 16 -32.53 -34.68 11.93
CA LEU A 16 -32.38 -33.36 12.53
C LEU A 16 -31.29 -32.59 11.78
N PHE A 17 -31.63 -31.38 11.34
CA PHE A 17 -30.68 -30.37 10.89
C PHE A 17 -29.71 -30.05 12.05
N SER A 18 -28.46 -30.50 11.97
CA SER A 18 -27.39 -29.93 12.78
C SER A 18 -27.13 -28.51 12.29
N GLY A 19 -27.63 -27.53 13.05
CA GLY A 19 -27.37 -26.11 12.83
C GLY A 19 -25.88 -25.78 12.92
N CYS A 20 -25.44 -24.88 12.05
CA CYS A 20 -24.14 -24.24 12.16
C CYS A 20 -24.10 -23.41 13.45
N ASN A 21 -23.36 -23.86 14.46
CA ASN A 21 -23.01 -23.03 15.60
C ASN A 21 -21.86 -22.11 15.21
N GLY A 22 -22.21 -20.93 14.70
CA GLY A 22 -21.28 -19.90 14.26
C GLY A 22 -21.77 -18.52 14.66
N SER A 23 -22.16 -18.35 15.91
CA SER A 23 -22.32 -17.02 16.53
C SER A 23 -20.92 -16.40 16.71
N GLN A 24 -20.41 -15.78 15.65
CA GLN A 24 -19.40 -14.73 15.78
C GLN A 24 -20.06 -13.61 16.59
N GLN A 25 -19.70 -13.56 17.87
CA GLN A 25 -20.24 -12.65 18.85
C GLN A 25 -19.72 -11.25 18.55
N SER A 26 -20.48 -10.47 17.78
CA SER A 26 -20.27 -9.04 17.63
C SER A 26 -20.72 -8.33 18.92
N GLY A 27 -19.91 -8.45 19.97
CA GLY A 27 -20.02 -7.65 21.18
C GLY A 27 -19.34 -6.28 21.01
N PRO A 28 -19.69 -5.28 21.83
CA PRO A 28 -18.98 -4.00 21.83
C PRO A 28 -17.50 -4.21 22.19
N ARG A 29 -16.60 -3.69 21.36
CA ARG A 29 -15.14 -3.76 21.58
C ARG A 29 -14.79 -3.23 22.97
N SER A 30 -13.94 -3.95 23.70
CA SER A 30 -13.50 -3.52 25.03
C SER A 30 -12.78 -2.18 24.95
N LEU A 31 -12.86 -1.37 26.02
CA LEU A 31 -12.02 -0.17 26.13
C LEU A 31 -10.54 -0.51 26.02
N SER A 32 -10.11 -1.69 26.48
CA SER A 32 -8.74 -2.17 26.27
C SER A 32 -8.43 -2.40 24.79
N ASP A 33 -9.40 -2.81 23.97
CA ASP A 33 -9.22 -3.03 22.53
C ASP A 33 -9.21 -1.71 21.75
N ILE A 34 -9.99 -0.73 22.22
CA ILE A 34 -10.00 0.64 21.68
C ILE A 34 -8.72 1.38 22.06
N LEU A 35 -8.21 1.16 23.28
CA LEU A 35 -6.98 1.75 23.80
C LEU A 35 -5.73 0.96 23.41
N ASN A 36 -5.88 -0.20 22.76
CA ASN A 36 -4.77 -0.90 22.14
C ASN A 36 -4.37 -0.12 20.89
N LEU A 37 -3.55 0.91 21.09
CA LEU A 37 -3.00 1.79 20.04
C LEU A 37 -2.25 1.01 18.93
N ASN A 38 -1.99 -0.28 19.14
CA ASN A 38 -1.36 -1.19 18.19
C ASN A 38 -2.36 -2.03 17.38
N SER A 39 -3.65 -2.10 17.73
CA SER A 39 -4.66 -2.90 17.01
C SER A 39 -5.03 -2.36 15.62
N GLY A 40 -4.44 -1.23 15.19
CA GLY A 40 -4.66 -0.64 13.87
C GLY A 40 -3.38 -0.13 13.19
N ARG A 41 -2.20 -0.47 13.72
CA ARG A 41 -0.93 -0.12 13.07
C ARG A 41 -0.51 -1.26 12.14
N VAL A 42 -0.42 -0.94 10.85
CA VAL A 42 0.18 -1.83 9.86
C VAL A 42 1.66 -2.03 10.22
N GLU A 43 2.09 -3.27 10.40
CA GLU A 43 3.49 -3.60 10.66
C GLU A 43 4.36 -3.24 9.45
N ARG A 44 5.44 -2.49 9.68
CA ARG A 44 6.40 -2.09 8.65
C ARG A 44 7.60 -3.03 8.68
N ASN A 45 7.57 -4.09 7.91
CA ASN A 45 8.69 -5.03 7.79
C ASN A 45 9.68 -4.60 6.70
N PHE A 46 10.25 -3.40 6.84
CA PHE A 46 11.32 -2.95 5.93
C PHE A 46 12.68 -3.42 6.42
N ASP A 47 13.49 -3.98 5.52
CA ASP A 47 14.88 -4.32 5.80
C ASP A 47 15.69 -3.03 6.02
N PRO A 48 16.33 -2.82 7.20
CA PRO A 48 17.16 -1.65 7.46
C PRO A 48 18.29 -1.46 6.45
N VAL A 49 18.86 -2.56 5.92
CA VAL A 49 19.92 -2.48 4.91
C VAL A 49 19.35 -1.97 3.59
N GLN A 50 18.13 -2.38 3.23
CA GLN A 50 17.43 -1.85 2.07
C GLN A 50 17.13 -0.35 2.21
N ILE A 51 16.65 0.10 3.37
CA ILE A 51 16.43 1.52 3.65
C ILE A 51 17.73 2.31 3.46
N GLN A 52 18.85 1.82 3.99
CA GLN A 52 20.14 2.49 3.86
C GLN A 52 20.57 2.62 2.39
N ARG A 53 20.53 1.53 1.62
CA ARG A 53 20.86 1.58 0.17
C ARG A 53 19.95 2.54 -0.59
N GLY A 54 18.67 2.56 -0.24
CA GLY A 54 17.69 3.48 -0.81
C GLY A 54 18.00 4.93 -0.51
N SER A 55 18.36 5.23 0.75
CA SER A 55 18.81 6.55 1.19
C SER A 55 20.03 7.03 0.41
N ASP A 56 21.06 6.18 0.31
CA ASP A 56 22.32 6.53 -0.36
C ASP A 56 22.09 6.79 -1.86
N THR A 57 21.29 5.94 -2.49
CA THR A 57 20.94 6.08 -3.91
C THR A 57 20.09 7.33 -4.14
N PHE A 58 19.09 7.59 -3.29
CA PHE A 58 18.26 8.79 -3.37
C PHE A 58 19.08 10.07 -3.19
N HIS A 59 19.96 10.11 -2.19
CA HIS A 59 20.83 11.26 -1.96
C HIS A 59 21.71 11.55 -3.17
N THR A 60 22.26 10.51 -3.80
CA THR A 60 23.13 10.64 -4.98
C THR A 60 22.38 11.14 -6.22
N HIS A 61 21.15 10.66 -6.45
CA HIS A 61 20.48 10.84 -7.74
C HIS A 61 19.26 11.78 -7.71
N CYS A 62 18.60 11.90 -6.56
CA CYS A 62 17.27 12.51 -6.45
C CYS A 62 17.27 13.76 -5.56
N ALA A 63 18.09 13.80 -4.50
CA ALA A 63 18.09 14.88 -3.52
C ALA A 63 18.47 16.24 -4.12
N GLY A 64 19.22 16.28 -5.22
CA GLY A 64 19.52 17.53 -5.94
C GLY A 64 18.29 18.30 -6.39
N CYS A 65 17.15 17.62 -6.60
CA CYS A 65 15.88 18.25 -6.95
C CYS A 65 14.80 18.07 -5.86
N HIS A 66 14.74 16.92 -5.20
CA HIS A 66 13.72 16.61 -4.19
C HIS A 66 14.16 16.91 -2.74
N GLY A 67 15.39 17.34 -2.50
CA GLY A 67 15.93 17.70 -1.18
C GLY A 67 16.33 16.51 -0.30
N GLU A 68 17.11 16.79 0.76
CA GLU A 68 17.83 15.82 1.61
C GLU A 68 16.96 14.74 2.28
N ASN A 69 15.67 15.01 2.49
CA ASN A 69 14.71 14.06 3.06
C ASN A 69 13.44 14.00 2.22
N ALA A 70 13.60 14.10 0.90
CA ALA A 70 12.50 14.15 -0.06
C ALA A 70 11.45 15.23 0.28
N VAL A 71 11.88 16.37 0.80
CA VAL A 71 11.01 17.47 1.24
C VAL A 71 10.47 18.31 0.07
N GLY A 72 10.96 18.07 -1.14
CA GLY A 72 10.64 18.85 -2.34
C GLY A 72 11.21 20.26 -2.29
N THR A 73 10.68 21.13 -3.15
CA THR A 73 11.01 22.56 -3.15
C THR A 73 9.87 23.38 -2.54
N PRO A 74 10.15 24.60 -2.04
CA PRO A 74 9.10 25.59 -1.78
C PRO A 74 8.22 25.79 -3.02
N ASP A 75 6.96 26.19 -2.79
CA ASP A 75 5.99 26.52 -3.84
C ASP A 75 5.83 25.47 -4.95
N TRP A 76 6.07 24.19 -4.66
CA TRP A 76 5.98 23.08 -5.62
C TRP A 76 4.60 22.92 -6.29
N ARG A 77 3.57 23.58 -5.74
CA ARG A 77 2.21 23.63 -6.29
C ARG A 77 2.01 24.76 -7.31
N THR A 78 3.00 25.62 -7.50
CA THR A 78 2.95 26.73 -8.46
C THR A 78 3.81 26.37 -9.66
N PRO A 79 3.25 26.38 -10.88
CA PRO A 79 4.05 26.16 -12.09
C PRO A 79 5.13 27.22 -12.25
N ASN A 80 6.29 26.80 -12.74
CA ASN A 80 7.35 27.69 -13.19
C ASN A 80 6.92 28.46 -14.45
N PRO A 81 7.68 29.48 -14.90
CA PRO A 81 7.39 30.23 -16.12
C PRO A 81 7.29 29.37 -17.39
N ASP A 82 7.92 28.19 -17.40
CA ASP A 82 7.84 27.21 -18.50
C ASP A 82 6.59 26.31 -18.42
N GLY A 83 5.72 26.52 -17.42
CA GLY A 83 4.49 25.76 -17.20
C GLY A 83 4.66 24.45 -16.44
N ARG A 84 5.88 24.04 -16.12
CA ARG A 84 6.15 22.78 -15.39
C ARG A 84 6.12 22.99 -13.88
N PHE A 85 5.70 21.97 -13.15
CA PHE A 85 5.72 22.00 -11.69
C PHE A 85 7.13 21.67 -11.16
N PRO A 86 7.57 22.35 -10.08
CA PRO A 86 8.77 21.95 -9.35
C PRO A 86 8.64 20.54 -8.74
N PRO A 87 9.76 19.93 -8.33
CA PRO A 87 9.76 18.62 -7.69
C PRO A 87 8.91 18.62 -6.41
N PRO A 88 7.84 17.80 -6.33
CA PRO A 88 7.03 17.74 -5.12
C PRO A 88 7.79 17.02 -3.99
N PRO A 89 7.38 17.24 -2.73
CA PRO A 89 7.77 16.37 -1.63
C PRO A 89 7.39 14.91 -1.92
N LEU A 90 8.24 13.97 -1.51
CA LEU A 90 8.00 12.52 -1.56
C LEU A 90 8.07 11.89 -0.15
N ASN A 91 8.00 12.70 0.90
CA ASN A 91 8.00 12.23 2.28
C ASN A 91 6.57 12.10 2.85
N GLY A 92 5.57 11.94 2.00
CA GLY A 92 4.16 11.82 2.38
C GLY A 92 3.43 13.14 2.59
N THR A 93 4.12 14.29 2.52
CA THR A 93 3.47 15.63 2.66
C THR A 93 2.82 16.12 1.35
N ALA A 94 2.96 15.37 0.26
CA ALA A 94 2.31 15.63 -1.02
C ALA A 94 1.36 14.49 -1.40
N HIS A 95 1.40 14.04 -2.66
CA HIS A 95 0.43 13.09 -3.22
C HIS A 95 1.08 11.75 -3.64
N ASP A 96 2.33 11.53 -3.29
CA ASP A 96 3.11 10.32 -3.54
C ASP A 96 2.42 9.05 -2.99
N TRP A 97 1.85 9.13 -1.79
CA TRP A 97 1.15 8.02 -1.14
C TRP A 97 -0.20 7.65 -1.78
N HIS A 98 -0.72 8.44 -2.74
CA HIS A 98 -1.89 8.06 -3.55
C HIS A 98 -1.55 7.10 -4.70
N HIS A 99 -0.27 6.71 -4.86
CA HIS A 99 0.19 5.88 -5.96
C HIS A 99 0.67 4.51 -5.47
N SER A 100 0.45 3.47 -6.28
CA SER A 100 0.96 2.13 -5.98
C SER A 100 2.48 2.06 -6.13
N THR A 101 3.10 1.03 -5.53
CA THR A 101 4.54 0.73 -5.72
C THR A 101 4.93 0.72 -7.19
N ALA A 102 4.13 0.05 -8.03
CA ALA A 102 4.39 -0.05 -9.46
C ALA A 102 4.36 1.31 -10.17
N VAL A 103 3.45 2.21 -9.79
CA VAL A 103 3.39 3.56 -10.36
C VAL A 103 4.60 4.38 -9.92
N LEU A 104 4.99 4.33 -8.64
CA LEU A 104 6.18 5.01 -8.14
C LEU A 104 7.45 4.56 -8.88
N LYS A 105 7.66 3.24 -9.03
CA LYS A 105 8.78 2.68 -9.80
C LYS A 105 8.75 3.14 -11.25
N LYS A 106 7.57 3.11 -11.89
CA LYS A 106 7.40 3.55 -13.28
C LYS A 106 7.75 5.01 -13.46
N THR A 107 7.35 5.89 -12.53
CA THR A 107 7.69 7.32 -12.57
C THR A 107 9.20 7.54 -12.46
N ILE A 108 9.90 6.79 -11.61
CA ILE A 108 11.37 6.84 -11.53
C ILE A 108 11.99 6.39 -12.86
N LEU A 109 11.57 5.24 -13.39
CA LEU A 109 12.15 4.66 -14.60
C LEU A 109 11.88 5.52 -15.85
N LYS A 110 10.66 6.05 -15.99
CA LYS A 110 10.21 6.73 -17.22
C LYS A 110 10.22 8.25 -17.12
N GLY A 111 10.47 8.81 -15.94
CA GLY A 111 10.39 10.24 -15.69
C GLY A 111 8.95 10.74 -15.54
N GLY A 112 8.82 12.03 -15.24
CA GLY A 112 7.53 12.71 -15.19
C GLY A 112 7.02 13.07 -16.59
N PRO A 113 5.71 13.32 -16.78
CA PRO A 113 5.19 13.74 -18.08
C PRO A 113 5.85 15.06 -18.51
N PRO A 114 6.52 15.12 -19.67
CA PRO A 114 7.39 16.24 -20.05
C PRO A 114 6.63 17.56 -20.26
N GLU A 115 5.32 17.52 -20.41
CA GLU A 115 4.45 18.69 -20.52
C GLU A 115 4.28 19.42 -19.18
N ILE A 116 4.41 18.71 -18.05
CA ILE A 116 4.15 19.25 -16.70
C ILE A 116 5.28 19.02 -15.70
N SER A 117 6.31 18.24 -16.06
CA SER A 117 7.41 17.87 -15.18
C SER A 117 8.76 17.95 -15.90
N ALA A 118 9.79 18.34 -15.16
CA ALA A 118 11.18 18.27 -15.60
C ALA A 118 11.91 17.00 -15.12
N MET A 119 11.21 16.08 -14.44
CA MET A 119 11.84 14.88 -13.89
C MET A 119 12.34 13.94 -15.02
N PRO A 120 13.65 13.66 -15.10
CA PRO A 120 14.20 12.81 -16.14
C PRO A 120 13.85 11.33 -15.91
N ALA A 121 13.97 10.54 -16.97
CA ALA A 121 13.91 9.07 -16.90
C ALA A 121 15.21 8.49 -16.35
N TRP A 122 15.11 7.51 -15.46
CA TRP A 122 16.26 6.80 -14.88
C TRP A 122 16.45 5.37 -15.38
N GLU A 123 15.60 4.91 -16.31
CA GLU A 123 15.76 3.61 -16.97
C GLU A 123 17.12 3.52 -17.69
N GLY A 124 17.82 2.41 -17.49
CA GLY A 124 19.17 2.19 -18.02
C GLY A 124 20.28 2.93 -17.26
N ILE A 125 19.94 3.80 -16.31
CA ILE A 125 20.87 4.46 -15.39
C ILE A 125 20.83 3.79 -14.02
N LEU A 126 19.63 3.56 -13.48
CA LEU A 126 19.40 2.83 -12.25
C LEU A 126 18.98 1.38 -12.55
N THR A 127 19.49 0.45 -11.74
CA THR A 127 19.02 -0.93 -11.70
C THR A 127 17.63 -1.03 -11.06
N GLU A 128 16.89 -2.10 -11.35
CA GLU A 128 15.59 -2.34 -10.73
C GLU A 128 15.69 -2.38 -9.19
N GLN A 129 16.74 -3.02 -8.65
CA GLN A 129 16.99 -3.08 -7.21
C GLN A 129 17.18 -1.69 -6.60
N GLN A 130 17.92 -0.80 -7.26
CA GLN A 130 18.09 0.57 -6.79
C GLN A 130 16.77 1.34 -6.79
N VAL A 131 15.93 1.14 -7.81
CA VAL A 131 14.60 1.75 -7.86
C VAL A 131 13.71 1.21 -6.72
N ASP A 132 13.77 -0.09 -6.45
CA ASP A 132 13.05 -0.70 -5.32
C ASP A 132 13.53 -0.15 -3.97
N ASP A 133 14.84 -0.07 -3.78
CA ASP A 133 15.45 0.47 -2.56
C ASP A 133 15.05 1.93 -2.34
N ILE A 134 15.06 2.77 -3.40
CA ILE A 134 14.57 4.16 -3.34
C ILE A 134 13.11 4.21 -2.88
N VAL A 135 12.24 3.40 -3.48
CA VAL A 135 10.80 3.42 -3.15
C VAL A 135 10.56 2.96 -1.71
N VAL A 136 11.30 1.97 -1.23
CA VAL A 136 11.24 1.54 0.18
C VAL A 136 11.71 2.65 1.12
N TRP A 137 12.82 3.32 0.80
CA TRP A 137 13.29 4.44 1.60
C TRP A 137 12.28 5.60 1.63
N ILE A 138 11.71 5.99 0.49
CA ILE A 138 10.65 7.00 0.39
C ILE A 138 9.48 6.66 1.34
N LYS A 139 8.97 5.42 1.28
CA LYS A 139 7.87 4.97 2.13
C LYS A 139 8.23 4.94 3.62
N SER A 140 9.51 4.71 3.95
CA SER A 140 9.99 4.74 5.32
C SER A 140 9.89 6.14 5.96
N LEU A 141 9.89 7.20 5.14
CA LEU A 141 9.72 8.59 5.59
C LEU A 141 8.28 8.95 5.94
N TRP A 142 7.29 8.16 5.49
CA TRP A 142 5.88 8.48 5.69
C TRP A 142 5.47 8.27 7.15
N SER A 143 4.51 9.08 7.64
CA SER A 143 3.91 8.87 8.96
C SER A 143 3.16 7.52 9.02
N ASP A 144 3.00 6.97 10.23
CA ASP A 144 2.26 5.72 10.45
C ASP A 144 0.89 5.72 9.78
N GLU A 145 0.18 6.84 9.89
CA GLU A 145 -1.14 7.06 9.28
C GLU A 145 -1.08 7.00 7.75
N ILE A 146 -0.16 7.74 7.12
CA ILE A 146 -0.04 7.78 5.66
C ILE A 146 0.33 6.40 5.10
N TYR A 147 1.28 5.72 5.74
CA TYR A 147 1.68 4.39 5.31
C TYR A 147 0.53 3.38 5.45
N ALA A 148 -0.22 3.43 6.54
CA ALA A 148 -1.38 2.54 6.72
C ALA A 148 -2.45 2.77 5.65
N MET A 149 -2.77 4.04 5.34
CA MET A 149 -3.69 4.38 4.26
C MET A 149 -3.21 3.83 2.91
N TRP A 150 -1.93 4.03 2.60
CA TRP A 150 -1.33 3.51 1.38
C TRP A 150 -1.38 1.97 1.32
N TYR A 151 -1.02 1.30 2.41
CA TYR A 151 -0.98 -0.16 2.49
C TYR A 151 -2.36 -0.76 2.23
N HIS A 152 -3.41 -0.25 2.89
CA HIS A 152 -4.78 -0.73 2.65
C HIS A 152 -5.28 -0.45 1.23
N ASN A 153 -4.82 0.64 0.61
CA ASN A 153 -5.21 0.97 -0.75
C ASN A 153 -4.56 0.07 -1.80
N PHE A 154 -3.34 -0.43 -1.56
CA PHE A 154 -2.53 -1.05 -2.63
C PHE A 154 -1.98 -2.44 -2.33
N GLU A 155 -1.73 -2.80 -1.07
CA GLU A 155 -1.02 -4.03 -0.71
C GLU A 155 -1.89 -5.02 0.07
N ASP A 156 -2.93 -4.56 0.77
CA ASP A 156 -3.84 -5.39 1.58
C ASP A 156 -5.00 -6.01 0.76
N ARG A 157 -4.73 -6.50 -0.46
CA ARG A 157 -5.78 -7.00 -1.39
C ARG A 157 -5.67 -8.49 -1.70
#